data_AF-A0A957BHS9-F1
#
_entry.id   AF-A0A957BHS9-F1
#
_cell.length_a   1.000
_cell.length_b   1.000
_cell.length_c   1.000
_cell.angle_alpha   90.00
_cell.angle_beta   90.00
_cell.angle_gamma   90.00
#
_symmetry.space_group_name_H-M   'P 1'
#
loop_
_entity.id
_entity.type
_entity.pdbx_description
1 polymer ?
#
loop_
_entity_poly.entity_id
_entity_poly.type
_entity_poly.pdbx_seq_one_letter_code
_entity_poly.pdbx_strand_id
1 'polypeptide(L)'
;VPPVPWYAPEETAVSNLRVGFYTDNGYFSASPAIRRAVTEAVSALQASGATVVPFSPPDTHEAVRLFLGVLSADGGQAMRRALAGEKPHDLVKGLLQGGETPGWLRPLLAKLFARQGQTHLAFMIENMGKLPAADYLQLVEGRAHYRTRWLQAMDAAQIDALVCPPFALPALTHGSSVDLFPAASYAIPFNVTGMPAGVVPFTTVQPGEESDRTASKDKADIAAQFVEQGSAGLPVGVQVVARHWREDVVLNLMAALEASR
;
A
#
# COMPACT_ATOMS: atom_id res chain seq x y z
N VAL A 1 5.04 1.81 -25.97
CA VAL A 1 3.94 2.36 -25.13
C VAL A 1 2.69 2.33 -26.00
N PRO A 2 1.57 1.74 -25.53
CA PRO A 2 0.33 1.74 -26.30
C PRO A 2 -0.17 3.19 -26.49
N PRO A 3 -0.68 3.58 -27.67
CA PRO A 3 -1.21 4.91 -27.92
C PRO A 3 -2.63 5.03 -27.32
N VAL A 4 -2.71 5.10 -25.99
CA VAL A 4 -3.99 5.29 -25.30
C VAL A 4 -4.37 6.78 -25.37
N PRO A 5 -5.58 7.14 -25.85
CA PRO A 5 -6.04 8.52 -25.86
C PRO A 5 -6.25 9.05 -24.44
N TRP A 6 -6.09 10.36 -24.27
CA TRP A 6 -6.48 11.04 -23.03
C TRP A 6 -7.98 11.29 -23.03
N TYR A 7 -8.66 10.82 -21.98
CA TYR A 7 -10.07 11.12 -21.72
C TYR A 7 -10.14 12.25 -20.70
N ALA A 8 -10.97 13.27 -20.93
CA ALA A 8 -11.11 14.33 -19.95
C ALA A 8 -11.86 13.81 -18.71
N PRO A 9 -11.38 14.08 -17.47
CA PRO A 9 -12.00 13.55 -16.24
C PRO A 9 -13.51 13.81 -16.14
N GLU A 10 -13.97 14.98 -16.59
CA GLU A 10 -15.36 15.42 -16.58
C GLU A 10 -16.27 14.68 -17.60
N GLU A 11 -15.72 13.88 -18.51
CA GLU A 11 -16.52 13.13 -19.50
C GLU A 11 -17.43 12.08 -18.85
N THR A 12 -17.02 11.52 -17.70
CA THR A 12 -17.82 10.55 -16.96
C THR A 12 -18.47 11.22 -15.76
N ALA A 13 -19.79 11.29 -15.69
CA ALA A 13 -20.46 11.80 -14.49
C ALA A 13 -20.20 10.85 -13.29
N VAL A 14 -19.91 11.42 -12.12
CA VAL A 14 -19.71 10.66 -10.86
C VAL A 14 -20.90 9.75 -10.55
N SER A 15 -22.12 10.19 -10.89
CA SER A 15 -23.35 9.41 -10.73
C SER A 15 -23.40 8.11 -11.54
N ASN A 16 -22.56 7.98 -12.56
CA ASN A 16 -22.47 6.77 -13.40
C ASN A 16 -21.38 5.81 -12.91
N LEU A 17 -20.63 6.16 -11.86
CA LEU A 17 -19.54 5.34 -11.35
C LEU A 17 -20.01 4.44 -10.22
N ARG A 18 -19.52 3.20 -10.24
CA ARG A 18 -19.62 2.26 -9.14
C ARG A 18 -18.28 2.12 -8.43
N VAL A 19 -18.22 2.60 -7.19
CA VAL A 19 -17.00 2.75 -6.40
C VAL A 19 -16.97 1.68 -5.31
N GLY A 20 -15.98 0.79 -5.38
CA GLY A 20 -15.64 -0.13 -4.30
C GLY A 20 -14.93 0.59 -3.16
N PHE A 21 -15.00 0.06 -1.93
CA PHE A 21 -14.14 0.55 -0.85
C PHE A 21 -13.77 -0.52 0.17
N TYR A 22 -12.63 -0.31 0.83
CA TYR A 22 -12.23 -1.02 2.06
C TYR A 22 -11.42 -0.10 2.96
N THR A 23 -11.43 -0.40 4.26
CA THR A 23 -10.69 0.36 5.29
C THR A 23 -9.55 -0.43 5.92
N ASP A 24 -9.54 -1.76 5.77
CA ASP A 24 -8.51 -2.67 6.26
C ASP A 24 -8.13 -3.65 5.15
N ASN A 25 -6.85 -3.98 5.05
CA ASN A 25 -6.29 -4.84 3.99
C ASN A 25 -5.87 -6.24 4.49
N GLY A 26 -6.15 -6.57 5.75
CA GLY A 26 -5.77 -7.82 6.42
C GLY A 26 -4.28 -7.97 6.73
N TYR A 27 -3.43 -7.01 6.35
CA TYR A 27 -1.98 -7.07 6.51
C TYR A 27 -1.47 -6.13 7.61
N PHE A 28 -1.87 -4.85 7.58
CA PHE A 28 -1.50 -3.88 8.59
C PHE A 28 -2.66 -2.91 8.80
N SER A 29 -3.24 -2.87 10.00
CA SER A 29 -4.43 -2.05 10.23
C SER A 29 -4.12 -0.56 10.09
N ALA A 30 -5.00 0.17 9.40
CA ALA A 30 -4.92 1.62 9.29
C ALA A 30 -5.41 2.28 10.58
N SER A 31 -4.89 3.46 10.95
CA SER A 31 -5.30 4.18 12.16
C SER A 31 -6.79 4.61 12.08
N PRO A 32 -7.43 4.92 13.23
CA PRO A 32 -8.84 5.29 13.24
C PRO A 32 -9.18 6.46 12.32
N ALA A 33 -8.35 7.52 12.33
CA ALA A 33 -8.51 8.68 11.47
C ALA A 33 -8.46 8.34 9.97
N ILE A 34 -7.58 7.42 9.55
CA ILE A 34 -7.49 6.98 8.16
C ILE A 34 -8.74 6.20 7.74
N ARG A 35 -9.22 5.28 8.58
CA ARG A 35 -10.45 4.50 8.30
C ARG A 35 -11.69 5.40 8.26
N ARG A 36 -11.76 6.40 9.14
CA ARG A 36 -12.80 7.43 9.13
C ARG A 36 -12.75 8.23 7.83
N ALA A 37 -11.57 8.70 7.42
CA ALA A 37 -11.43 9.47 6.18
C ALA A 37 -11.96 8.71 4.94
N VAL A 38 -11.66 7.42 4.82
CA VAL A 38 -12.22 6.57 3.75
C VAL A 38 -13.74 6.49 3.85
N THR A 39 -14.29 6.31 5.06
CA THR A 39 -15.73 6.19 5.29
C THR A 39 -16.47 7.50 4.95
N GLU A 40 -15.92 8.65 5.33
CA GLU A 40 -16.46 9.96 5.00
C GLU A 40 -16.35 10.24 3.49
N ALA A 41 -15.21 9.90 2.87
CA ALA A 41 -15.00 10.08 1.42
C ALA A 41 -16.01 9.29 0.59
N VAL A 42 -16.26 8.02 0.94
CA VAL A 42 -17.26 7.22 0.20
C VAL A 42 -18.67 7.75 0.44
N SER A 43 -18.97 8.28 1.62
CA SER A 43 -20.26 8.94 1.91
C SER A 43 -20.45 10.19 1.04
N ALA A 44 -19.38 10.98 0.83
CA ALA A 44 -19.40 12.16 -0.04
C ALA A 44 -19.60 11.79 -1.53
N LEU A 45 -18.95 10.72 -2.01
CA LEU A 45 -19.16 10.20 -3.37
C LEU A 45 -20.58 9.68 -3.56
N GLN A 46 -21.13 8.98 -2.55
CA GLN A 46 -22.52 8.53 -2.58
C GLN A 46 -23.50 9.70 -2.63
N ALA A 47 -23.25 10.77 -1.86
CA ALA A 47 -24.04 12.01 -1.92
C ALA A 47 -23.95 12.70 -3.29
N SER A 48 -22.83 12.52 -3.99
CA SER A 48 -22.62 12.98 -5.38
C SER A 48 -23.23 12.04 -6.44
N GLY A 49 -23.95 11.00 -6.01
CA GLY A 49 -24.70 10.08 -6.86
C GLY A 49 -23.97 8.79 -7.25
N ALA A 50 -22.71 8.60 -6.85
CA ALA A 50 -21.99 7.36 -7.14
C ALA A 50 -22.64 6.17 -6.43
N THR A 51 -22.58 4.99 -7.05
CA THR A 51 -22.96 3.75 -6.36
C THR A 51 -21.77 3.25 -5.55
N VAL A 52 -21.89 3.17 -4.22
CA VAL A 52 -20.80 2.73 -3.34
C VAL A 52 -21.06 1.31 -2.84
N VAL A 53 -20.04 0.44 -2.89
CA VAL A 53 -20.12 -0.93 -2.36
C VAL A 53 -18.88 -1.36 -1.60
N PRO A 54 -19.02 -2.18 -0.53
CA PRO A 54 -17.88 -2.83 0.08
C PRO A 54 -17.13 -3.69 -0.94
N PHE A 55 -15.80 -3.67 -0.89
CA PHE A 55 -14.93 -4.45 -1.76
C PHE A 55 -13.93 -5.26 -0.95
N SER A 56 -13.79 -6.55 -1.26
CA SER A 56 -12.77 -7.41 -0.66
C SER A 56 -11.58 -7.53 -1.61
N PRO A 57 -10.43 -6.91 -1.29
CA PRO A 57 -9.27 -6.98 -2.17
C PRO A 57 -8.66 -8.39 -2.19
N PRO A 58 -8.05 -8.82 -3.31
CA PRO A 58 -7.16 -9.97 -3.32
C PRO A 58 -6.04 -9.87 -2.27
N ASP A 59 -5.55 -11.01 -1.82
CA ASP A 59 -4.62 -11.13 -0.67
C ASP A 59 -3.45 -10.13 -0.72
N THR A 60 -3.37 -9.28 0.31
CA THR A 60 -2.32 -8.26 0.46
C THR A 60 -0.98 -8.89 0.81
N HIS A 61 -0.93 -10.01 1.54
CA HIS A 61 0.34 -10.69 1.85
C HIS A 61 1.04 -11.11 0.56
N GLU A 62 0.29 -11.62 -0.41
CA GLU A 62 0.82 -11.96 -1.71
C GLU A 62 1.37 -10.74 -2.47
N ALA A 63 0.67 -9.59 -2.46
CA ALA A 63 1.19 -8.36 -3.04
C ALA A 63 2.52 -7.95 -2.42
N VAL A 64 2.61 -7.95 -1.09
CA VAL A 64 3.84 -7.57 -0.38
C VAL A 64 4.98 -8.54 -0.70
N ARG A 65 4.71 -9.85 -0.73
CA ARG A 65 5.69 -10.86 -1.17
C ARG A 65 6.20 -10.61 -2.59
N LEU A 66 5.28 -10.39 -3.54
CA LEU A 66 5.63 -10.12 -4.94
C LEU A 66 6.45 -8.84 -5.07
N PHE A 67 6.05 -7.78 -4.38
CA PHE A 67 6.75 -6.50 -4.37
C PHE A 67 8.17 -6.63 -3.83
N LEU A 68 8.34 -7.22 -2.64
CA LEU A 68 9.65 -7.42 -2.01
C LEU A 68 10.57 -8.30 -2.86
N GLY A 69 10.03 -9.39 -3.41
CA GLY A 69 10.77 -10.29 -4.28
C GLY A 69 11.28 -9.59 -5.53
N VAL A 70 10.45 -8.76 -6.19
CA VAL A 70 10.86 -8.02 -7.39
C VAL A 70 11.87 -6.93 -7.03
N LEU A 71 11.62 -6.19 -5.96
CA LEU A 71 12.47 -5.10 -5.48
C LEU A 71 13.90 -5.57 -5.15
N SER A 72 14.03 -6.79 -4.64
CA SER A 72 15.30 -7.32 -4.12
C SER A 72 15.89 -8.47 -4.94
N ALA A 73 15.31 -8.79 -6.11
CA ALA A 73 15.67 -9.96 -6.93
C ALA A 73 17.14 -10.03 -7.31
N ASP A 74 17.83 -8.89 -7.44
CA ASP A 74 19.26 -8.84 -7.78
C ASP A 74 20.20 -8.90 -6.56
N GLY A 75 19.64 -8.97 -5.35
CA GLY A 75 20.37 -8.97 -4.08
C GLY A 75 20.94 -7.60 -3.71
N GLY A 76 20.34 -6.50 -4.17
CA GLY A 76 20.78 -5.13 -3.85
C GLY A 76 21.94 -4.61 -4.71
N GLN A 77 22.31 -5.33 -5.77
CA GLN A 77 23.44 -4.95 -6.63
C GLN A 77 23.22 -3.62 -7.36
N ALA A 78 22.01 -3.37 -7.86
CA ALA A 78 21.65 -2.12 -8.53
C ALA A 78 21.73 -0.95 -7.56
N MET A 79 21.23 -1.11 -6.33
CA MET A 79 21.32 -0.08 -5.29
C MET A 79 22.79 0.20 -4.91
N ARG A 80 23.62 -0.84 -4.76
CA ARG A 80 25.06 -0.66 -4.50
C ARG A 80 25.79 0.09 -5.61
N ARG A 81 25.46 -0.20 -6.87
CA ARG A 81 26.01 0.55 -8.02
C ARG A 81 25.57 2.02 -7.96
N ALA A 82 24.30 2.28 -7.61
CA ALA A 82 23.77 3.62 -7.47
C ALA A 82 24.45 4.41 -6.33
N LEU A 83 24.88 3.74 -5.25
CA LEU A 83 25.63 4.38 -4.15
C LEU A 83 27.06 4.77 -4.53
N ALA A 84 27.63 4.28 -5.63
CA ALA A 84 28.97 4.65 -6.11
C ALA A 84 30.10 4.60 -5.05
N GLY A 85 29.99 3.69 -4.06
CA GLY A 85 30.95 3.55 -2.97
C GLY A 85 30.65 4.36 -1.71
N GLU A 86 29.59 5.18 -1.71
CA GLU A 86 29.10 5.86 -0.52
C GLU A 86 28.47 4.90 0.49
N LYS A 87 28.54 5.28 1.78
CA LYS A 87 27.89 4.52 2.84
C LYS A 87 26.38 4.77 2.78
N PRO A 88 25.55 3.72 2.83
CA PRO A 88 24.10 3.91 2.89
C PRO A 88 23.73 4.63 4.18
N HIS A 89 22.76 5.55 4.07
CA HIS A 89 22.15 6.19 5.23
C HIS A 89 21.50 5.13 6.14
N ASP A 90 21.48 5.38 7.45
CA ASP A 90 20.99 4.39 8.44
C ASP A 90 19.54 3.94 8.17
N LEU A 91 18.72 4.84 7.62
CA LEU A 91 17.31 4.56 7.26
C LEU A 91 17.13 3.52 6.15
N VAL A 92 18.11 3.35 5.27
CA VAL A 92 18.02 2.42 4.11
C VAL A 92 18.95 1.23 4.24
N LYS A 93 19.84 1.25 5.25
CA LYS A 93 20.82 0.19 5.48
C LYS A 93 20.17 -1.18 5.72
N GLY A 94 19.08 -1.23 6.48
CA GLY A 94 18.35 -2.48 6.74
C GLY A 94 17.80 -3.14 5.48
N LEU A 95 17.27 -2.34 4.55
CA LEU A 95 16.75 -2.82 3.27
C LEU A 95 17.86 -3.47 2.42
N LEU A 96 19.04 -2.85 2.36
CA LEU A 96 20.21 -3.39 1.67
C LEU A 96 20.68 -4.71 2.30
N GLN A 97 20.80 -4.75 3.62
CA GLN A 97 21.19 -5.96 4.35
C GLN A 97 20.20 -7.11 4.12
N GLY A 98 18.90 -6.81 4.07
CA GLY A 98 17.87 -7.80 3.72
C GLY A 98 18.09 -8.41 2.34
N GLY A 99 18.35 -7.58 1.33
CA GLY A 99 18.63 -8.05 -0.05
C GLY A 99 19.89 -8.93 -0.17
N GLU A 100 20.90 -8.67 0.66
CA GLU A 100 22.20 -9.37 0.62
C GLU A 100 22.23 -10.66 1.43
N THR A 101 21.23 -10.89 2.27
CA THR A 101 21.22 -12.04 3.17
C THR A 101 21.22 -13.36 2.37
N PRO A 102 22.19 -14.27 2.61
CA PRO A 102 22.27 -15.54 1.89
C PRO A 102 20.97 -16.34 1.97
N GLY A 103 20.56 -16.96 0.87
CA GLY A 103 19.27 -17.65 0.76
C GLY A 103 19.02 -18.74 1.81
N TRP A 104 20.06 -19.46 2.21
CA TRP A 104 19.96 -20.49 3.23
C TRP A 104 19.77 -19.92 4.66
N LEU A 105 20.23 -18.69 4.91
CA LEU A 105 20.17 -18.06 6.23
C LEU A 105 18.84 -17.33 6.47
N ARG A 106 18.20 -16.83 5.40
CA ARG A 106 16.90 -16.14 5.45
C ARG A 106 15.81 -16.89 6.22
N PRO A 107 15.47 -18.16 5.92
CA PRO A 107 14.42 -18.88 6.65
C PRO A 107 14.77 -19.15 8.12
N LEU A 108 16.06 -19.25 8.46
CA LEU A 108 16.51 -19.38 9.85
C LEU A 108 16.26 -18.07 10.63
N LEU A 109 16.69 -16.93 10.06
CA LEU A 109 16.49 -15.61 10.66
C LEU A 109 14.99 -15.28 10.78
N ALA A 110 14.21 -15.55 9.73
CA ALA A 110 12.75 -15.35 9.76
C ALA A 110 12.10 -16.13 10.91
N LYS A 111 12.42 -17.42 11.07
CA LYS A 111 11.92 -18.24 12.20
C LYS A 111 12.35 -17.70 13.56
N LEU A 112 13.58 -17.21 13.68
CA LEU A 112 14.08 -16.62 14.92
C LEU A 112 13.31 -15.34 15.28
N PHE A 113 13.11 -14.45 14.31
CA PHE A 113 12.37 -13.20 14.50
C PHE A 113 10.88 -13.44 14.79
N ALA A 114 10.25 -14.39 14.09
CA ALA A 114 8.87 -14.78 14.36
C ALA A 114 8.68 -15.28 15.81
N ARG A 115 9.62 -16.09 16.33
CA ARG A 115 9.61 -16.54 17.74
C ARG A 115 9.78 -15.41 18.75
N GLN A 116 10.43 -14.32 18.36
CA GLN A 116 10.55 -13.10 19.16
C GLN A 116 9.33 -12.16 19.04
N GLY A 117 8.30 -12.56 18.28
CA GLY A 117 7.10 -11.75 18.04
C GLY A 117 7.27 -10.68 16.97
N GLN A 118 8.32 -10.76 16.14
CA GLN A 118 8.57 -9.84 15.03
C GLN A 118 8.03 -10.43 13.71
N THR A 119 6.71 -10.49 13.57
CA THR A 119 6.04 -11.17 12.45
C THR A 119 6.31 -10.46 11.12
N HIS A 120 6.23 -9.13 11.10
CA HIS A 120 6.44 -8.36 9.87
C HIS A 120 7.89 -8.41 9.39
N LEU A 121 8.85 -8.28 10.31
CA LEU A 121 10.27 -8.40 9.97
C LEU A 121 10.61 -9.81 9.47
N ALA A 122 10.06 -10.85 10.11
CA ALA A 122 10.23 -12.22 9.67
C ALA A 122 9.71 -12.41 8.23
N PHE A 123 8.50 -11.91 7.95
CA PHE A 123 7.90 -11.97 6.62
C PHE A 123 8.76 -11.24 5.57
N MET A 124 9.26 -10.05 5.88
CA MET A 124 10.15 -9.31 4.97
C MET A 124 11.42 -10.08 4.65
N ILE A 125 12.11 -10.60 5.67
CA ILE A 125 13.36 -11.36 5.49
C ILE A 125 13.16 -12.62 4.64
N GLU A 126 12.05 -13.32 4.84
CA GLU A 126 11.73 -14.53 4.09
C GLU A 126 11.51 -14.25 2.60
N ASN A 127 10.89 -13.12 2.27
CA ASN A 127 10.46 -12.77 0.91
C ASN A 127 11.39 -11.80 0.17
N MET A 128 12.51 -11.41 0.78
CA MET A 128 13.56 -10.62 0.15
C MET A 128 14.77 -11.47 -0.24
N GLY A 129 15.56 -10.97 -1.19
CA GLY A 129 16.90 -11.46 -1.49
C GLY A 129 17.11 -11.87 -2.94
N LYS A 130 18.37 -12.16 -3.26
CA LYS A 130 18.78 -12.56 -4.61
C LYS A 130 18.04 -13.82 -5.08
N LEU A 131 17.52 -13.75 -6.31
CA LEU A 131 16.84 -14.85 -6.99
C LEU A 131 17.62 -15.31 -8.23
N PRO A 132 17.71 -16.62 -8.49
CA PRO A 132 18.04 -17.15 -9.81
C PRO A 132 17.06 -16.66 -10.88
N ALA A 133 17.50 -16.64 -12.14
CA ALA A 133 16.67 -16.18 -13.25
C ALA A 133 15.36 -16.96 -13.39
N ALA A 134 15.37 -18.28 -13.19
CA ALA A 134 14.17 -19.12 -13.25
C ALA A 134 13.14 -18.71 -12.18
N ASP A 135 13.58 -18.52 -10.94
CA ASP A 135 12.72 -18.12 -9.82
C ASP A 135 12.18 -16.69 -10.01
N TYR A 136 12.99 -15.80 -10.58
CA TYR A 136 12.54 -14.46 -10.96
C TYR A 136 11.45 -14.50 -12.04
N LEU A 137 11.58 -15.37 -13.05
CA LEU A 137 10.53 -15.54 -14.07
C LEU A 137 9.22 -16.05 -13.47
N GLN A 138 9.29 -17.02 -12.54
CA GLN A 138 8.12 -17.49 -11.79
C GLN A 138 7.49 -16.37 -10.95
N LEU A 139 8.31 -15.50 -10.36
CA LEU A 139 7.83 -14.34 -9.60
C LEU A 139 7.07 -13.34 -10.51
N VAL A 140 7.60 -13.07 -11.70
CA VAL A 140 6.96 -12.20 -12.70
C VAL A 140 5.65 -12.81 -13.20
N GLU A 141 5.60 -14.11 -13.43
CA GLU A 141 4.36 -14.83 -13.75
C GLU A 141 3.34 -14.73 -12.60
N GLY A 142 3.77 -14.94 -11.36
CA GLY A 142 2.94 -14.77 -10.17
C GLY A 142 2.33 -13.36 -10.07
N ARG A 143 3.11 -12.32 -10.39
CA ARG A 143 2.61 -10.94 -10.50
C ARG A 143 1.52 -10.79 -11.56
N ALA A 144 1.67 -11.43 -12.73
CA ALA A 144 0.65 -11.39 -13.79
C ALA A 144 -0.65 -12.10 -13.36
N HIS A 145 -0.55 -13.24 -12.67
CA HIS A 145 -1.71 -13.92 -12.09
C HIS A 145 -2.39 -13.10 -10.99
N TYR A 146 -1.61 -12.43 -10.14
CA TYR A 146 -2.14 -11.53 -9.11
C TYR A 146 -2.90 -10.36 -9.72
N ARG A 147 -2.35 -9.72 -10.77
CA ARG A 147 -3.05 -8.68 -11.54
C ARG A 147 -4.36 -9.19 -12.12
N THR A 148 -4.36 -10.40 -12.69
CA THR A 148 -5.56 -10.99 -13.29
C THR A 148 -6.66 -11.18 -12.24
N ARG A 149 -6.32 -11.71 -11.06
CA ARG A 149 -7.29 -11.86 -9.95
C ARG A 149 -7.85 -10.52 -9.46
N TRP A 150 -7.03 -9.47 -9.43
CA TRP A 150 -7.51 -8.13 -9.13
C TRP A 150 -8.55 -7.64 -10.12
N LEU A 151 -8.27 -7.74 -11.43
CA LEU A 151 -9.23 -7.34 -12.46
C LEU A 151 -10.52 -8.16 -12.39
N GLN A 152 -10.41 -9.48 -12.18
CA GLN A 152 -11.56 -10.37 -11.99
C GLN A 152 -12.39 -10.01 -10.74
N ALA A 153 -11.74 -9.64 -9.63
CA ALA A 153 -12.44 -9.19 -8.43
C ALA A 153 -13.20 -7.88 -8.68
N MET A 154 -12.59 -6.93 -9.41
CA MET A 154 -13.27 -5.70 -9.81
C MET A 154 -14.45 -5.97 -10.75
N ASP A 155 -14.30 -6.90 -11.71
CA ASP A 155 -15.38 -7.32 -12.62
C ASP A 155 -16.53 -7.96 -11.86
N ALA A 156 -16.24 -8.87 -10.93
CA ALA A 156 -17.23 -9.57 -10.12
C ALA A 156 -18.03 -8.61 -9.22
N ALA A 157 -17.36 -7.60 -8.65
CA ALA A 157 -18.01 -6.54 -7.87
C ALA A 157 -18.68 -5.45 -8.73
N GLN A 158 -18.42 -5.48 -10.05
CA GLN A 158 -18.82 -4.49 -11.04
C GLN A 158 -18.36 -3.07 -10.68
N ILE A 159 -17.15 -2.93 -10.14
CA ILE A 159 -16.61 -1.61 -9.76
C ILE A 159 -15.75 -1.01 -10.87
N ASP A 160 -15.86 0.30 -11.04
CA ASP A 160 -15.06 1.13 -11.95
C ASP A 160 -13.80 1.66 -11.27
N ALA A 161 -13.93 1.94 -9.98
CA ALA A 161 -12.88 2.49 -9.13
C ALA A 161 -12.97 1.97 -7.70
N LEU A 162 -11.94 2.23 -6.92
CA LEU A 162 -11.78 1.82 -5.54
C LEU A 162 -11.32 3.02 -4.70
N VAL A 163 -11.91 3.20 -3.51
CA VAL A 163 -11.43 4.11 -2.48
C VAL A 163 -10.91 3.30 -1.29
N CYS A 164 -9.68 3.60 -0.87
CA CYS A 164 -9.04 2.90 0.24
C CYS A 164 -8.02 3.80 0.96
N PRO A 165 -7.44 3.36 2.09
CA PRO A 165 -6.32 4.08 2.70
C PRO A 165 -5.15 4.24 1.72
N PRO A 166 -4.43 5.37 1.71
CA PRO A 166 -3.16 5.50 0.98
C PRO A 166 -1.99 4.87 1.74
N PHE A 167 -2.05 4.94 3.06
CA PHE A 167 -1.03 4.48 4.01
C PHE A 167 -1.74 4.16 5.32
N ALA A 168 -1.17 3.31 6.16
CA ALA A 168 -1.84 2.90 7.39
C ALA A 168 -1.82 3.97 8.51
N LEU A 169 -0.96 4.98 8.41
CA LEU A 169 -0.66 5.93 9.46
C LEU A 169 -0.73 7.38 8.96
N PRO A 170 -0.95 8.36 9.86
CA PRO A 170 -0.62 9.77 9.60
C PRO A 170 0.88 9.99 9.33
N ALA A 171 1.30 11.24 9.17
CA ALA A 171 2.69 11.57 8.87
C ALA A 171 3.67 10.96 9.89
N LEU A 172 4.70 10.29 9.37
CA LEU A 172 5.70 9.60 10.19
C LEU A 172 6.58 10.58 10.95
N THR A 173 6.94 10.24 12.19
CA THR A 173 7.99 10.96 12.93
C THR A 173 9.36 10.69 12.32
N HIS A 174 10.29 11.66 12.46
CA HIS A 174 11.63 11.51 11.90
C HIS A 174 12.32 10.24 12.40
N GLY A 175 12.84 9.44 11.46
CA GLY A 175 13.57 8.20 11.75
C GLY A 175 12.70 6.95 11.93
N SER A 176 11.38 7.08 12.11
CA SER A 176 10.48 5.94 12.38
C SER A 176 10.22 5.03 11.16
N SER A 177 10.54 5.48 9.94
CA SER A 177 10.25 4.74 8.70
C SER A 177 10.91 3.36 8.62
N VAL A 178 11.97 3.12 9.41
CA VAL A 178 12.75 1.87 9.37
C VAL A 178 11.94 0.63 9.76
N ASP A 179 11.00 0.78 10.69
CA ASP A 179 10.13 -0.32 11.16
C ASP A 179 8.74 -0.27 10.50
N LEU A 180 8.45 0.76 9.70
CA LEU A 180 7.10 1.08 9.21
C LEU A 180 6.86 0.75 7.73
N PHE A 181 7.74 -0.05 7.11
CA PHE A 181 7.48 -0.61 5.79
C PHE A 181 6.10 -1.32 5.69
N PRO A 182 5.64 -2.13 6.68
CA PRO A 182 4.32 -2.75 6.64
C PRO A 182 3.14 -1.78 6.47
N ALA A 183 3.26 -0.56 6.99
CA ALA A 183 2.22 0.46 6.88
C ALA A 183 2.02 0.97 5.43
N ALA A 184 3.00 0.73 4.54
CA ALA A 184 2.89 1.02 3.10
C ALA A 184 2.05 0.01 2.31
N SER A 185 1.60 -1.08 2.95
CA SER A 185 0.89 -2.20 2.33
C SER A 185 -0.37 -1.80 1.55
N TYR A 186 -0.97 -0.64 1.82
CA TYR A 186 -2.12 -0.13 1.07
C TYR A 186 -1.77 0.39 -0.33
N ALA A 187 -0.55 0.85 -0.58
CA ALA A 187 -0.11 1.32 -1.90
C ALA A 187 0.55 0.20 -2.73
N ILE A 188 1.06 -0.84 -2.07
CA ILE A 188 1.84 -1.91 -2.71
C ILE A 188 1.04 -2.66 -3.79
N PRO A 189 -0.22 -3.08 -3.59
CA PRO A 189 -0.99 -3.78 -4.62
C PRO A 189 -1.07 -3.02 -5.94
N PHE A 190 -1.13 -1.69 -5.90
CA PHE A 190 -1.26 -0.85 -7.09
C PHE A 190 0.07 -0.65 -7.83
N ASN A 191 1.20 -0.71 -7.12
CA ASN A 191 2.52 -0.85 -7.74
C ASN A 191 2.70 -2.23 -8.41
N VAL A 192 2.30 -3.29 -7.71
CA VAL A 192 2.39 -4.67 -8.21
C VAL A 192 1.50 -4.85 -9.44
N THR A 193 0.25 -4.41 -9.36
CA THR A 193 -0.69 -4.53 -10.48
C THR A 193 -0.44 -3.49 -11.56
N GLY A 194 0.16 -2.33 -11.24
CA GLY A 194 0.37 -1.22 -12.17
C GLY A 194 -0.91 -0.46 -12.50
N MET A 195 -1.90 -0.48 -11.60
CA MET A 195 -3.12 0.32 -11.74
C MET A 195 -2.86 1.77 -11.34
N PRO A 196 -3.50 2.75 -12.01
CA PRO A 196 -3.39 4.14 -11.62
C PRO A 196 -4.00 4.36 -10.23
N ALA A 197 -3.26 5.05 -9.37
CA ALA A 197 -3.67 5.42 -8.03
C ALA A 197 -3.30 6.88 -7.77
N GLY A 198 -4.21 7.63 -7.17
CA GLY A 198 -4.01 9.02 -6.75
C GLY A 198 -4.47 9.21 -5.32
N VAL A 199 -3.87 10.17 -4.63
CA VAL A 199 -4.22 10.50 -3.23
C VAL A 199 -4.66 11.95 -3.19
N VAL A 200 -5.83 12.16 -2.59
CA VAL A 200 -6.34 13.49 -2.28
C VAL A 200 -6.35 13.63 -0.75
N PRO A 201 -5.91 14.75 -0.14
CA PRO A 201 -6.16 15.00 1.29
C PRO A 201 -7.67 14.88 1.55
N PHE A 202 -8.19 14.80 2.77
CA PHE A 202 -9.66 14.74 2.95
C PHE A 202 -10.13 15.26 4.29
N THR A 203 -9.40 14.93 5.35
CA THR A 203 -9.74 15.35 6.70
C THR A 203 -8.45 15.53 7.52
N THR A 204 -8.57 15.82 8.80
CA THR A 204 -7.47 15.82 9.76
C THR A 204 -7.72 14.82 10.87
N VAL A 205 -6.67 14.35 11.54
CA VAL A 205 -6.80 13.53 12.75
C VAL A 205 -7.51 14.35 13.84
N GLN A 206 -8.58 13.81 14.42
CA GLN A 206 -9.30 14.43 15.55
C GLN A 206 -8.62 14.07 16.89
N PRO A 207 -8.76 14.91 17.93
CA PRO A 207 -8.29 14.55 19.27
C PRO A 207 -9.03 13.33 19.82
N GLY A 208 -8.28 12.35 20.35
CA GLY A 208 -8.84 11.13 20.96
C GLY A 208 -9.06 9.96 19.99
N GLU A 209 -8.78 10.11 18.70
CA GLU A 209 -8.84 9.05 17.69
C GLU A 209 -7.46 8.69 17.09
N GLU A 210 -6.37 9.12 17.73
CA GLU A 210 -5.02 8.95 17.20
C GLU A 210 -4.65 7.48 16.96
N SER A 211 -4.96 6.60 17.93
CA SER A 211 -4.61 5.18 17.88
C SER A 211 -5.64 4.32 18.62
N ASP A 212 -5.96 3.17 18.05
CA ASP A 212 -6.68 2.08 18.71
C ASP A 212 -5.85 0.78 18.78
N ARG A 213 -4.54 0.88 18.53
CA ARG A 213 -3.65 -0.28 18.52
C ARG A 213 -3.52 -0.90 19.90
N THR A 214 -3.62 -2.22 19.95
CA THR A 214 -3.36 -3.00 21.16
C THR A 214 -1.87 -3.24 21.36
N ALA A 215 -1.48 -3.56 22.59
CA ALA A 215 -0.10 -3.92 22.90
C ALA A 215 0.41 -5.07 22.00
N SER A 216 1.52 -4.84 21.31
CA SER A 216 2.18 -5.79 20.42
C SER A 216 3.64 -5.93 20.81
N LYS A 217 4.25 -7.07 20.46
CA LYS A 217 5.71 -7.25 20.53
C LYS A 217 6.38 -6.86 19.22
N ASP A 218 5.63 -6.75 18.13
CA ASP A 218 6.16 -6.43 16.81
C ASP A 218 6.60 -4.97 16.76
N LYS A 219 7.84 -4.73 16.32
CA LYS A 219 8.39 -3.37 16.22
C LYS A 219 7.60 -2.47 15.29
N ALA A 220 7.00 -3.00 14.22
CA ALA A 220 6.18 -2.21 13.32
C ALA A 220 4.94 -1.67 14.02
N ASP A 221 4.26 -2.49 14.82
CA ASP A 221 3.09 -2.06 15.61
C ASP A 221 3.49 -1.07 16.72
N ILE A 222 4.61 -1.32 17.40
CA ILE A 222 5.13 -0.41 18.44
C ILE A 222 5.49 0.95 17.84
N ALA A 223 6.21 0.96 16.71
CA ALA A 223 6.57 2.19 16.00
C ALA A 223 5.32 2.91 15.48
N ALA A 224 4.32 2.18 15.01
CA ALA A 224 3.07 2.76 14.53
C ALA A 224 2.29 3.43 15.67
N GLN A 225 2.18 2.76 16.82
CA GLN A 225 1.56 3.34 18.01
C GLN A 225 2.28 4.62 18.46
N PHE A 226 3.62 4.63 18.41
CA PHE A 226 4.41 5.81 18.72
C PHE A 226 4.18 6.97 17.73
N VAL A 227 4.11 6.67 16.42
CA VAL A 227 3.85 7.68 15.38
C VAL A 227 2.43 8.25 15.47
N GLU A 228 1.46 7.41 15.78
CA GLU A 228 0.07 7.82 15.92
C GLU A 228 -0.11 8.79 17.11
N GLN A 229 0.63 8.59 18.21
CA GLN A 229 0.58 9.49 19.36
C GLN A 229 1.03 10.92 19.00
N GLY A 230 0.16 11.90 19.27
CA GLY A 230 0.42 13.31 18.95
C GLY A 230 0.16 13.70 17.50
N SER A 231 -0.52 12.84 16.73
CA SER A 231 -0.90 13.11 15.34
C SER A 231 -2.15 13.98 15.17
N ALA A 232 -2.82 14.37 16.26
CA ALA A 232 -4.00 15.24 16.21
C ALA A 232 -3.73 16.52 15.41
N GLY A 233 -4.65 16.85 14.49
CA GLY A 233 -4.56 17.98 13.57
C GLY A 233 -3.74 17.72 12.29
N LEU A 234 -3.02 16.59 12.19
CA LEU A 234 -2.29 16.27 10.96
C LEU A 234 -3.26 15.90 9.81
N PRO A 235 -2.90 16.22 8.55
CA PRO A 235 -3.73 15.91 7.39
C PRO A 235 -3.79 14.40 7.13
N VAL A 236 -4.96 13.95 6.72
CA VAL A 236 -5.25 12.58 6.31
C VAL A 236 -5.84 12.62 4.91
N GLY A 237 -5.32 11.78 4.02
CA GLY A 237 -5.83 11.62 2.65
C GLY A 237 -6.51 10.28 2.42
N VAL A 238 -7.17 10.18 1.27
CA VAL A 238 -7.80 8.96 0.75
C VAL A 238 -7.21 8.63 -0.62
N GLN A 239 -7.00 7.34 -0.87
CA GLN A 239 -6.46 6.83 -2.14
C GLN A 239 -7.61 6.42 -3.04
N VAL A 240 -7.59 6.90 -4.28
CA VAL A 240 -8.49 6.54 -5.36
C VAL A 240 -7.71 5.73 -6.38
N VAL A 241 -8.25 4.58 -6.79
CA VAL A 241 -7.64 3.67 -7.76
C VAL A 241 -8.66 3.35 -8.84
N ALA A 242 -8.22 3.26 -10.09
CA ALA A 242 -9.06 2.79 -11.19
C ALA A 242 -8.38 1.66 -11.97
N ARG A 243 -9.08 1.14 -12.98
CA ARG A 243 -8.52 0.16 -13.91
C ARG A 243 -7.34 0.74 -14.68
N HIS A 244 -6.51 -0.15 -15.25
CA HIS A 244 -5.42 0.26 -16.13
C HIS A 244 -5.89 1.25 -17.19
N TRP A 245 -5.11 2.33 -17.35
CA TRP A 245 -5.35 3.38 -18.34
C TRP A 245 -6.62 4.22 -18.11
N ARG A 246 -7.15 4.22 -16.88
CA ARG A 246 -8.30 5.03 -16.47
C ARG A 246 -7.91 6.13 -15.48
N GLU A 247 -6.81 6.83 -15.77
CA GLU A 247 -6.37 8.01 -15.02
C GLU A 247 -7.46 9.10 -14.98
N ASP A 248 -8.29 9.19 -16.02
CA ASP A 248 -9.46 10.06 -16.10
C ASP A 248 -10.44 9.81 -14.93
N VAL A 249 -10.72 8.54 -14.61
CA VAL A 249 -11.62 8.16 -13.50
C VAL A 249 -11.01 8.51 -12.15
N VAL A 250 -9.70 8.26 -11.98
CA VAL A 250 -8.97 8.61 -10.75
C VAL A 250 -9.05 10.12 -10.51
N LEU A 251 -8.72 10.93 -11.53
CA LEU A 251 -8.73 12.38 -11.43
C LEU A 251 -10.13 12.95 -11.20
N ASN A 252 -11.13 12.40 -11.87
CA ASN A 252 -12.52 12.81 -11.71
C ASN A 252 -13.01 12.59 -10.26
N LEU A 253 -12.82 11.39 -9.73
CA LEU A 253 -13.21 11.08 -8.35
C LEU A 253 -12.40 11.89 -7.33
N MET A 254 -11.11 12.13 -7.57
CA MET A 254 -10.30 13.02 -6.72
C MET A 254 -10.85 14.46 -6.73
N ALA A 255 -11.21 14.99 -7.91
CA ALA A 255 -11.81 16.33 -8.03
C ALA A 255 -13.17 16.41 -7.31
N ALA A 256 -14.00 15.38 -7.43
CA ALA A 256 -15.27 15.29 -6.71
C ALA A 256 -15.09 15.29 -5.18
N LEU A 257 -14.10 14.53 -4.68
CA LEU A 257 -13.74 14.48 -3.26
C LEU A 257 -13.08 15.78 -2.74
N GLU A 258 -12.41 16.51 -3.61
CA GLU A 258 -11.86 17.83 -3.27
C GLU A 258 -12.99 18.87 -3.15
N ALA A 259 -13.96 18.84 -4.07
CA ALA A 259 -15.10 19.74 -4.07
C ALA A 259 -16.11 19.48 -2.93
N SER A 260 -16.08 18.29 -2.30
CA SER A 260 -17.02 17.89 -1.25
C SER A 260 -16.55 18.22 0.18
N ARG A 261 -15.42 18.90 0.35
CA ARG A 261 -14.86 19.26 1.66
C ARG A 261 -15.38 20.56 2.23
#